data_AF-A0A959PK97-F1
#
_entry.id   AF-A0A959PK97-F1
#
_cell.length_a   1.000
_cell.length_b   1.000
_cell.length_c   1.000
_cell.angle_alpha   90.00
_cell.angle_beta   90.00
_cell.angle_gamma   90.00
#
_symmetry.space_group_name_H-M   'P 1'
#
loop_
_entity.id
_entity.type
_entity.pdbx_description
1 polymer ?
#
loop_
_entity_poly.entity_id
_entity_poly.type
_entity_poly.pdbx_seq_one_letter_code
_entity_poly.pdbx_strand_id
1 'polypeptide(L)'
;MGFEPMAILSVQTYCFLFNFLQHTTVIPKLGILEEVLNTPSHHRVHHGSNPMYVNKNYGNTLILFDRLFGTFEREAEPPVYGLTENPTNRNFIYLIFHEWIALFRRTYVKLKLKSPFKKS
;
A
#
# COMPACT_ATOMS: atom_id res chain seq x y z
N MET A 1 22.44 -18.01 -20.62
CA MET A 1 21.15 -17.29 -20.74
C MET A 1 20.92 -16.52 -19.47
N GLY A 2 20.73 -15.20 -19.58
CA GLY A 2 20.60 -14.27 -18.46
C GLY A 2 20.55 -12.85 -19.01
N PHE A 3 20.11 -11.89 -18.20
CA PHE A 3 20.14 -10.48 -18.57
C PHE A 3 21.56 -9.92 -18.41
N GLU A 4 21.90 -8.94 -19.23
CA GLU A 4 23.16 -8.21 -19.07
C GLU A 4 23.21 -7.55 -17.69
N PRO A 5 24.32 -7.65 -16.93
CA PRO A 5 24.42 -7.04 -15.60
C PRO A 5 24.07 -5.55 -15.58
N MET A 6 24.46 -4.82 -16.61
CA MET A 6 24.15 -3.39 -16.74
C MET A 6 22.66 -3.11 -16.92
N ALA A 7 21.93 -4.00 -17.62
CA ALA A 7 20.48 -3.87 -17.75
C ALA A 7 19.78 -4.09 -16.40
N ILE A 8 20.22 -5.09 -15.63
CA ILE A 8 19.69 -5.36 -14.28
C ILE A 8 19.93 -4.16 -13.37
N LEU A 9 21.17 -3.66 -13.33
CA LEU A 9 21.53 -2.50 -12.51
C LEU A 9 20.71 -1.27 -12.90
N SER A 10 20.55 -1.03 -14.21
CA SER A 10 19.78 0.12 -14.72
C SER A 10 18.31 0.07 -14.29
N VAL A 11 17.66 -1.08 -14.45
CA VAL A 11 16.25 -1.26 -14.03
C VAL A 11 16.12 -1.15 -12.52
N GLN A 12 17.03 -1.75 -11.74
CA GLN A 12 17.00 -1.68 -10.29
C GLN A 12 17.20 -0.25 -9.77
N THR A 13 18.16 0.49 -10.34
CA THR A 13 18.39 1.90 -10.00
C THR A 13 17.17 2.74 -10.35
N TYR A 14 16.57 2.54 -11.53
CA TYR A 14 15.35 3.23 -11.90
C TYR A 14 14.21 2.95 -10.92
N CYS A 15 13.91 1.68 -10.63
CA CYS A 15 12.85 1.30 -9.70
C CYS A 15 13.08 1.88 -8.30
N PHE A 16 14.32 1.85 -7.81
CA PHE A 16 14.67 2.42 -6.52
C PHE A 16 14.46 3.94 -6.48
N LEU A 17 15.00 4.67 -7.47
CA LEU A 17 14.88 6.13 -7.52
C LEU A 17 13.42 6.56 -7.69
N PHE A 18 12.68 5.88 -8.56
CA PHE A 18 11.27 6.15 -8.78
C PHE A 18 10.48 5.96 -7.47
N ASN A 19 10.66 4.81 -6.80
CA ASN A 19 10.00 4.53 -5.52
C ASN A 19 10.40 5.56 -4.45
N PHE A 20 11.69 5.90 -4.33
CA PHE A 20 12.16 6.90 -3.37
C PHE A 20 11.51 8.27 -3.59
N LEU A 21 11.46 8.75 -4.84
CA LEU A 21 10.91 10.06 -5.17
C LEU A 21 9.40 10.17 -4.92
N GLN A 22 8.68 9.06 -4.89
CA GLN A 22 7.26 9.04 -4.53
C GLN A 22 7.02 9.27 -3.03
N HIS A 23 7.99 8.96 -2.17
CA HIS A 23 7.89 9.10 -0.72
C HIS A 23 8.29 10.50 -0.22
N THR A 24 7.75 11.54 -0.85
CA THR A 24 7.99 12.93 -0.44
C THR A 24 6.71 13.75 -0.37
N THR A 25 6.68 14.67 0.59
CA THR A 25 5.63 15.70 0.72
C THR A 25 6.01 17.00 0.03
N VAL A 26 7.26 17.15 -0.41
CA VAL A 26 7.79 18.40 -0.99
C VAL A 26 7.31 18.61 -2.42
N ILE A 27 7.08 17.53 -3.17
CA ILE A 27 6.61 17.61 -4.55
C ILE A 27 5.10 17.84 -4.56
N PRO A 28 4.62 18.95 -5.17
CA PRO A 28 3.20 19.23 -5.30
C PRO A 28 2.56 18.31 -6.35
N LYS A 29 1.27 18.49 -6.59
CA LYS A 29 0.56 17.78 -7.66
C LYS A 29 1.19 18.09 -9.02
N LEU A 30 1.36 17.06 -9.84
CA LEU A 30 2.09 17.14 -11.11
C LEU A 30 1.19 17.33 -12.35
N GLY A 31 -0.10 17.61 -12.15
CA GLY A 31 -1.04 17.89 -13.23
C GLY A 31 -1.21 16.69 -14.17
N ILE A 32 -0.95 16.86 -15.46
CA ILE A 32 -1.23 15.82 -16.47
C ILE A 32 -0.48 14.50 -16.23
N LEU A 33 0.67 14.55 -15.56
CA LEU A 33 1.42 13.35 -15.18
C LEU A 33 0.63 12.45 -14.23
N GLU A 34 -0.31 13.02 -13.47
CA GLU A 34 -1.21 12.30 -12.56
C GLU A 34 -2.29 11.50 -13.30
N GLU A 35 -2.43 11.64 -14.61
CA GLU A 35 -3.38 10.79 -15.35
C GLU A 35 -2.76 9.44 -15.72
N VAL A 36 -1.43 9.30 -15.64
CA VAL A 36 -0.71 8.08 -16.08
C VAL A 36 0.16 7.49 -14.98
N LEU A 37 0.93 8.34 -14.27
CA LEU A 37 1.92 7.91 -13.30
C LEU A 37 1.37 7.88 -11.88
N ASN A 38 1.90 6.97 -11.05
CA ASN A 38 1.80 7.13 -9.60
C ASN A 38 2.77 8.24 -9.18
N THR A 39 2.23 9.42 -8.92
CA THR A 39 2.99 10.60 -8.49
C THR A 39 3.15 10.61 -6.97
N PRO A 40 4.00 11.48 -6.41
CA PRO A 40 4.10 11.63 -4.96
C PRO A 40 2.74 11.90 -4.28
N SER A 41 1.83 12.64 -4.94
CA SER A 41 0.46 12.87 -4.43
C SER A 41 -0.36 11.59 -4.32
N HIS A 42 -0.39 10.76 -5.37
CA HIS A 42 -1.08 9.47 -5.32
C HIS A 42 -0.50 8.52 -4.29
N HIS A 43 0.83 8.55 -4.13
CA HIS A 43 1.51 7.72 -3.16
C HIS A 43 1.27 8.17 -1.71
N ARG A 44 1.08 9.47 -1.45
CA ARG A 44 0.63 9.95 -0.14
C ARG A 44 -0.77 9.43 0.21
N VAL A 45 -1.68 9.36 -0.78
CA VAL A 45 -3.00 8.74 -0.60
C VAL A 45 -2.85 7.27 -0.24
N HIS A 46 -1.97 6.52 -0.90
CA HIS A 46 -1.71 5.12 -0.56
C HIS A 46 -1.30 4.93 0.92
N HIS A 47 -0.48 5.84 1.45
CA HIS A 47 -0.06 5.84 2.86
C HIS A 47 -1.03 6.53 3.82
N GLY A 48 -2.15 7.06 3.31
CA GLY A 48 -3.14 7.77 4.08
C GLY A 48 -4.04 6.84 4.90
N SER A 49 -4.18 7.15 6.19
CA SER A 49 -5.11 6.48 7.09
C SER A 49 -6.47 7.18 7.21
N ASN A 50 -6.67 8.31 6.51
CA ASN A 50 -7.98 8.95 6.39
C ASN A 50 -8.98 7.93 5.82
N PRO A 51 -10.24 7.90 6.30
CA PRO A 51 -11.23 6.91 5.86
C PRO A 51 -11.40 6.81 4.33
N MET A 52 -11.24 7.91 3.59
CA MET A 52 -11.35 7.93 2.12
C MET A 52 -10.12 7.35 1.39
N TYR A 53 -8.96 7.30 2.05
CA TYR A 53 -7.68 6.86 1.49
C TYR A 53 -7.34 5.41 1.81
N VAL A 54 -8.08 4.80 2.75
CA VAL A 54 -7.93 3.38 3.08
C VAL A 54 -8.17 2.54 1.83
N ASN A 55 -7.24 1.64 1.53
CA ASN A 55 -7.30 0.71 0.41
C ASN A 55 -7.32 1.37 -0.98
N LYS A 56 -6.53 2.43 -1.16
CA LYS A 56 -6.40 3.17 -2.42
C LYS A 56 -4.98 3.13 -3.00
N ASN A 57 -4.88 3.35 -4.31
CA ASN A 57 -3.65 3.59 -5.06
C ASN A 57 -2.52 2.56 -4.82
N TYR A 58 -2.71 1.32 -5.26
CA TYR A 58 -1.76 0.22 -5.07
C TYR A 58 -0.64 0.18 -6.12
N GLY A 59 -0.82 0.80 -7.30
CA GLY A 59 0.13 0.70 -8.40
C GLY A 59 1.43 1.44 -8.12
N ASN A 60 2.60 0.79 -8.26
CA ASN A 60 3.88 1.44 -7.96
C ASN A 60 4.25 2.52 -8.98
N THR A 61 4.18 2.26 -10.29
CA THR A 61 4.63 3.21 -11.33
C THR A 61 3.50 3.83 -12.14
N LEU A 62 2.48 3.03 -12.48
CA LEU A 62 1.33 3.44 -13.28
C LEU A 62 0.05 3.29 -12.45
N ILE A 63 -0.87 4.24 -12.60
CA ILE A 63 -2.21 4.18 -11.96
C ILE A 63 -3.24 3.45 -12.83
N LEU A 64 -2.83 2.91 -13.98
CA LEU A 64 -3.72 2.19 -14.90
C LEU A 64 -4.50 1.09 -14.19
N PHE A 65 -3.80 0.27 -13.40
CA PHE A 65 -4.44 -0.82 -12.66
C PHE A 65 -5.38 -0.30 -11.58
N ASP A 66 -5.03 0.78 -10.90
CA ASP A 66 -5.91 1.40 -9.90
C ASP A 66 -7.22 1.90 -10.52
N ARG A 67 -7.16 2.43 -11.74
CA ARG A 67 -8.35 2.83 -12.49
C ARG A 67 -9.17 1.64 -12.97
N LEU A 68 -8.52 0.59 -13.48
CA LEU A 68 -9.18 -0.62 -13.95
C LEU A 68 -9.90 -1.37 -12.81
N PHE A 69 -9.33 -1.38 -11.61
CA PHE A 69 -9.88 -2.09 -10.46
C PHE A 69 -10.64 -1.20 -9.46
N GLY A 70 -10.79 0.10 -9.75
CA GLY A 70 -11.58 1.02 -8.93
C GLY A 70 -10.94 1.40 -7.58
N THR A 71 -9.62 1.26 -7.46
CA THR A 71 -8.83 1.62 -6.26
C THR A 71 -8.18 2.98 -6.39
N PHE A 72 -8.32 3.66 -7.52
CA PHE A 72 -7.80 5.00 -7.73
C PHE A 72 -8.52 6.04 -6.86
N GLU A 73 -7.76 6.92 -6.21
CA GLU A 73 -8.25 8.08 -5.48
C GLU A 73 -7.25 9.24 -5.59
N ARG A 74 -7.75 10.47 -5.72
CA ARG A 74 -6.89 11.66 -5.76
C ARG A 74 -6.72 12.21 -4.34
N GLU A 75 -5.60 12.89 -4.09
CA GLU A 75 -5.39 13.60 -2.83
C GLU A 75 -6.34 14.80 -2.77
N ALA A 76 -7.43 14.68 -2.02
CA ALA A 76 -8.42 15.74 -1.81
C ALA A 76 -8.09 16.57 -0.55
N GLU A 77 -7.72 15.89 0.53
CA GLU A 77 -7.32 16.44 1.83
C GLU A 77 -5.90 15.99 2.23
N PRO A 78 -5.20 16.74 3.11
CA PRO A 78 -3.90 16.32 3.65
C PRO A 78 -3.96 14.93 4.30
N PRO A 79 -3.12 13.97 3.86
CA PRO A 79 -3.12 12.62 4.43
C PRO A 79 -2.62 12.59 5.88
N VAL A 80 -3.33 11.86 6.74
CA VAL A 80 -2.90 11.46 8.08
C VAL A 80 -2.17 10.13 7.94
N TYR A 81 -0.89 10.10 8.28
CA TYR A 81 -0.07 8.90 8.14
C TYR A 81 -0.19 7.97 9.35
N GLY A 82 0.05 6.69 9.12
CA GLY A 82 0.07 5.64 10.14
C GLY A 82 -1.01 4.60 9.93
N LEU A 83 -1.29 3.83 10.97
CA LEU A 83 -2.34 2.81 10.95
C LEU A 83 -3.68 3.43 11.37
N THR A 84 -4.78 2.91 10.83
CA THR A 84 -6.14 3.27 11.28
C THR A 84 -6.34 2.94 12.76
N GLU A 85 -5.69 1.88 13.23
CA GLU A 85 -5.65 1.47 14.64
C GLU A 85 -4.18 1.31 15.04
N ASN A 86 -3.67 2.22 15.87
CA ASN A 86 -2.28 2.17 16.30
C ASN A 86 -2.11 1.22 17.50
N PRO A 87 -1.13 0.30 17.46
CA PRO A 87 -0.85 -0.59 18.58
C PRO A 87 -0.41 0.21 19.81
N THR A 88 -1.00 -0.09 20.97
CA THR A 88 -0.63 0.55 22.25
C THR A 88 0.67 0.00 22.82
N ASN A 89 1.03 -1.24 22.48
CA ASN A 89 2.26 -1.90 22.90
C ASN A 89 3.38 -1.63 21.87
N ARG A 90 4.49 -1.03 22.35
CA ARG A 90 5.65 -0.65 21.53
C ARG A 90 6.78 -1.68 21.52
N ASN A 91 6.56 -2.86 22.10
CA ASN A 91 7.56 -3.94 22.04
C ASN A 91 7.80 -4.38 20.59
N PHE A 92 9.07 -4.47 20.18
CA PHE A 92 9.48 -4.77 18.80
C PHE A 92 8.90 -6.09 18.26
N ILE A 93 8.98 -7.16 19.05
CA ILE A 93 8.45 -8.48 18.67
C ILE A 93 6.94 -8.39 18.49
N TYR A 94 6.24 -7.71 19.41
CA TYR A 94 4.81 -7.49 19.29
C TYR A 94 4.46 -6.72 18.00
N LEU A 95 5.12 -5.60 17.73
CA LEU A 95 4.86 -4.78 16.53
C LEU A 95 5.02 -5.58 15.23
N ILE A 96 6.00 -6.48 15.16
CA ILE A 96 6.21 -7.33 13.99
C ILE A 96 5.12 -8.39 13.84
N PHE A 97 4.74 -9.07 14.94
CA PHE A 97 3.93 -10.30 14.85
C PHE A 97 2.44 -10.12 15.16
N HIS A 98 2.00 -9.02 15.79
CA HIS A 98 0.63 -8.87 16.26
C HIS A 98 -0.42 -8.95 15.13
N GLU A 99 -0.17 -8.30 13.99
CA GLU A 99 -1.08 -8.34 12.83
C GLU A 99 -1.15 -9.74 12.20
N TRP A 100 -0.03 -10.47 12.13
CA TRP A 100 -0.05 -11.86 11.67
C TRP A 100 -0.92 -12.73 12.57
N ILE A 101 -0.74 -12.64 13.89
CA ILE A 101 -1.54 -13.37 14.88
C ILE A 101 -3.03 -12.98 14.76
N ALA A 102 -3.33 -11.69 14.60
CA ALA A 102 -4.69 -11.20 14.42
C ALA A 102 -5.33 -11.77 13.14
N LEU A 103 -4.59 -11.80 12.03
CA LEU A 103 -5.04 -12.35 10.76
C LEU A 103 -5.28 -13.86 10.85
N PHE A 104 -4.39 -14.63 11.48
CA PHE A 104 -4.59 -16.06 11.74
C PHE A 104 -5.83 -16.31 12.61
N ARG A 105 -6.04 -15.53 13.66
CA ARG A 105 -7.24 -15.66 14.52
C ARG A 105 -8.52 -15.35 13.74
N ARG A 106 -8.56 -14.25 12.99
CA ARG A 106 -9.73 -13.83 12.18
C ARG A 106 -10.08 -14.89 11.13
N THR A 107 -9.09 -15.42 10.42
CA THR A 107 -9.28 -16.45 9.40
C THR A 107 -9.69 -17.80 10.01
N TYR A 108 -9.02 -18.25 11.08
CA TYR A 108 -9.36 -19.49 11.79
C TYR A 108 -10.79 -19.47 12.34
N VAL A 109 -11.20 -18.39 13.01
CA VAL A 109 -12.57 -18.24 13.54
C VAL A 109 -13.59 -18.28 12.40
N LYS A 110 -13.33 -17.56 11.29
CA LYS A 110 -14.22 -17.56 10.12
C LYS A 110 -14.37 -18.96 9.50
N LEU A 111 -13.30 -19.75 9.45
CA LEU A 111 -13.34 -21.14 8.98
C LEU A 111 -14.11 -22.04 9.95
N LYS A 112 -13.89 -21.90 11.27
CA LYS A 112 -14.61 -22.66 12.30
C LYS A 112 -16.11 -22.38 12.30
N LEU A 113 -16.51 -21.13 12.01
CA LEU A 113 -17.92 -20.73 11.88
C LEU A 113 -18.57 -21.18 10.57
N LYS A 114 -17.79 -21.38 9.50
CA LYS A 114 -18.26 -21.92 8.21
C LYS A 114 -18.23 -23.46 8.15
N SER A 115 -17.70 -24.14 9.16
CA SER A 115 -17.70 -25.60 9.22
C SER A 115 -19.14 -26.13 9.33
N PRO A 116 -19.62 -26.99 8.40
CA PRO A 116 -20.95 -27.57 8.45
C PRO A 116 -21.16 -28.53 9.63
N PHE A 117 -20.13 -28.83 10.41
CA PHE A 117 -20.16 -29.78 11.53
C PHE A 117 -20.42 -29.15 12.90
N LYS A 118 -20.96 -27.92 12.97
CA LYS A 118 -21.35 -27.30 14.24
C LYS A 118 -22.87 -27.17 14.39
N LYS A 119 -23.56 -28.32 14.32
CA LYS A 119 -24.87 -28.56 14.94
C LYS A 119 -24.85 -29.95 15.57
N SER A 120 -24.55 -30.00 16.86
CA SER A 120 -25.05 -30.97 17.83
C SER A 120 -24.94 -30.35 19.21
#